data_AF-A0A068RTX0-F1
#
_entry.id   AF-A0A068RTX0-F1
#
_cell.length_a   1.000
_cell.length_b   1.000
_cell.length_c   1.000
_cell.angle_alpha   90.00
_cell.angle_beta   90.00
_cell.angle_gamma   90.00
#
_symmetry.space_group_name_H-M   'P 1'
#
loop_
_entity.id
_entity.type
_entity.pdbx_description
1 polymer ?
#
loop_
_entity_poly.entity_id
_entity_poly.type
_entity_poly.pdbx_seq_one_letter_code
_entity_poly.pdbx_strand_id
1 'polypeptide(L)'
;MAVASRNFNNAEDDDLDVDQTAQSIQDQLQQYKLTTFDATRFAGFTNDNDSVLNHVQKGYQQAADIAIDLEQLGESEEAQKLLESVTICIDAEHELSTQKMIFQQLANRIQRGEAINDPVAAYNQFLQREQAKYRAMSAKKKYYTNRKFEDFRQAIWDVNHGTDEPMPPYVAPGEVETADDDDDLMVSQGRRSMKCPLTGTWLEDPVTSKLCAHSFSRNAIMGLIRSHRGRAECPMTGCHKVLDQNALYDDTMLERSVERAMEEDRLRTEQTEFFDVE
;
A
#
# COMPACT_ATOMS: atom_id res chain seq x y z
N MET A 1 -76.87 -35.20 46.03
CA MET A 1 -77.48 -35.16 44.68
C MET A 1 -77.72 -33.69 44.35
N ALA A 2 -77.17 -33.03 43.34
CA ALA A 2 -76.33 -33.43 42.22
C ALA A 2 -75.36 -32.28 41.89
N VAL A 3 -74.12 -32.62 41.55
CA VAL A 3 -73.11 -31.69 41.03
C VAL A 3 -73.38 -31.53 39.53
N ALA A 4 -73.69 -30.32 39.08
CA ALA A 4 -73.80 -30.01 37.67
C ALA A 4 -72.41 -29.66 37.12
N SER A 5 -71.82 -30.61 36.40
CA SER A 5 -70.61 -30.43 35.61
C SER A 5 -70.79 -29.29 34.61
N ARG A 6 -69.94 -28.26 34.70
CA ARG A 6 -69.72 -27.32 33.59
C ARG A 6 -68.39 -27.67 32.93
N ASN A 7 -68.48 -27.91 31.63
CA ASN A 7 -67.40 -28.25 30.71
C ASN A 7 -66.20 -27.31 30.88
N PHE A 8 -65.05 -27.88 31.21
CA PHE A 8 -63.76 -27.37 30.77
C PHE A 8 -63.55 -27.89 29.36
N ASN A 9 -63.79 -27.07 28.35
CA ASN A 9 -63.29 -27.23 26.98
C ASN A 9 -63.53 -25.92 26.24
N ASN A 10 -62.56 -25.02 26.36
CA ASN A 10 -62.18 -24.01 25.37
C ASN A 10 -60.95 -23.29 25.96
N ALA A 11 -59.84 -24.01 26.03
CA ALA A 11 -58.56 -23.36 25.80
C ALA A 11 -58.45 -23.36 24.28
N GLU A 12 -58.75 -22.23 23.65
CA GLU A 12 -58.30 -21.98 22.29
C GLU A 12 -56.78 -22.00 22.37
N ASP A 13 -56.18 -23.07 21.85
CA ASP A 13 -54.76 -23.14 21.56
C ASP A 13 -54.45 -21.95 20.63
N ASP A 14 -53.97 -20.87 21.22
CA ASP A 14 -53.34 -19.76 20.53
C ASP A 14 -51.94 -20.25 20.10
N ASP A 15 -51.95 -21.27 19.23
CA ASP A 15 -50.81 -21.71 18.45
C ASP A 15 -50.47 -20.53 17.54
N LEU A 16 -49.69 -19.59 18.08
CA LEU A 16 -49.01 -18.57 17.30
C LEU A 16 -48.31 -19.32 16.17
N ASP A 17 -48.84 -19.18 14.96
CA ASP A 17 -48.41 -19.93 13.80
C ASP A 17 -46.94 -19.57 13.53
N VAL A 18 -46.05 -20.39 14.09
CA VAL A 18 -44.60 -20.20 14.08
C VAL A 18 -44.11 -20.14 12.64
N ASP A 19 -44.80 -20.83 11.74
CA ASP A 19 -44.49 -20.88 10.31
C ASP A 19 -44.85 -19.54 9.62
N GLN A 20 -46.01 -18.93 9.94
CA GLN A 20 -46.35 -17.59 9.46
C GLN A 20 -45.41 -16.50 10.00
N THR A 21 -45.01 -16.63 11.26
CA THR A 21 -44.08 -15.69 11.90
C THR A 21 -42.68 -15.81 11.30
N ALA A 22 -42.20 -17.03 11.05
CA ALA A 22 -40.93 -17.29 10.38
C ALA A 22 -40.92 -16.77 8.94
N GLN A 23 -42.01 -16.98 8.18
CA GLN A 23 -42.17 -16.47 6.83
C GLN A 23 -42.15 -14.92 6.80
N SER A 24 -42.85 -14.28 7.74
CA SER A 24 -42.85 -12.81 7.89
C SER A 24 -41.46 -12.25 8.21
N ILE A 25 -40.67 -12.94 9.05
CA ILE A 25 -39.28 -12.53 9.34
C ILE A 25 -38.40 -12.68 8.10
N GLN A 26 -38.57 -13.76 7.34
CA GLN A 26 -37.84 -13.99 6.09
C GLN A 26 -38.14 -12.90 5.06
N ASP A 27 -39.40 -12.48 4.94
CA ASP A 27 -39.81 -11.41 4.04
C ASP A 27 -39.21 -10.05 4.45
N GLN A 28 -39.15 -9.76 5.76
CA GLN A 28 -38.48 -8.57 6.28
C GLN A 28 -36.96 -8.58 6.01
N LEU A 29 -36.30 -9.73 6.17
CA LEU A 29 -34.87 -9.89 5.85
C LEU A 29 -34.59 -9.74 4.35
N GLN A 30 -35.51 -10.19 3.48
CA GLN A 30 -35.38 -10.01 2.03
C GLN A 30 -35.58 -8.54 1.59
N GLN A 31 -36.39 -7.80 2.33
CA GLN A 31 -36.64 -6.38 2.08
C GLN A 31 -35.58 -5.46 2.72
N TYR A 32 -34.82 -5.96 3.69
CA TYR A 32 -33.74 -5.21 4.32
C TYR A 32 -32.67 -4.82 3.29
N LYS A 33 -32.32 -3.54 3.29
CA LYS A 33 -31.28 -2.97 2.42
C LYS A 33 -30.47 -1.99 3.23
N LEU A 34 -29.16 -2.01 3.02
CA LEU A 34 -28.30 -0.96 3.54
C LEU A 34 -28.69 0.40 2.96
N THR A 35 -28.64 1.41 3.82
CA THR A 35 -28.98 2.78 3.48
C THR A 35 -27.72 3.59 3.19
N THR A 36 -27.89 4.78 2.61
CA THR A 36 -26.79 5.73 2.40
C THR A 36 -26.10 6.13 3.70
N PHE A 37 -26.82 6.10 4.84
CA PHE A 37 -26.23 6.31 6.16
C PHE A 37 -25.25 5.19 6.52
N ASP A 38 -25.58 3.94 6.24
CA ASP A 38 -24.71 2.79 6.51
C ASP A 38 -23.43 2.86 5.66
N ALA A 39 -23.52 3.36 4.43
CA ALA A 39 -22.35 3.59 3.57
C ALA A 39 -21.30 4.53 4.21
N THR A 40 -21.72 5.47 5.08
CA THR A 40 -20.78 6.37 5.77
C THR A 40 -19.87 5.64 6.76
N ARG A 41 -20.31 4.48 7.28
CA ARG A 41 -19.53 3.68 8.23
C ARG A 41 -18.32 3.00 7.58
N PHE A 42 -18.38 2.75 6.27
CA PHE A 42 -17.27 2.16 5.52
C PHE A 42 -16.02 3.04 5.50
N ALA A 43 -16.18 4.36 5.65
CA ALA A 43 -15.06 5.29 5.75
C ALA A 43 -14.14 4.97 6.96
N GLY A 44 -14.71 4.48 8.06
CA GLY A 44 -13.94 4.02 9.22
C GLY A 44 -12.98 2.89 8.85
N PHE A 45 -13.50 1.84 8.21
CA PHE A 45 -12.68 0.69 7.79
C PHE A 45 -11.60 1.07 6.76
N THR A 46 -11.87 2.04 5.89
CA THR A 46 -10.84 2.52 4.95
C THR A 46 -9.74 3.31 5.67
N ASN A 47 -10.08 4.08 6.70
CA ASN A 47 -9.13 4.83 7.51
C ASN A 47 -8.28 3.92 8.41
N ASP A 48 -8.89 2.88 8.97
CA ASP A 48 -8.18 1.86 9.75
C ASP A 48 -7.20 1.10 8.85
N ASN A 49 -7.62 0.70 7.65
CA ASN A 49 -6.72 0.12 6.63
C ASN A 49 -5.55 1.05 6.28
N ASP A 50 -5.81 2.35 6.08
CA ASP A 50 -4.75 3.33 5.81
C ASP A 50 -3.76 3.44 6.97
N SER A 51 -4.25 3.32 8.20
CA SER A 51 -3.40 3.31 9.40
C SER A 51 -2.49 2.07 9.43
N VAL A 52 -3.03 0.88 9.13
CA VAL A 52 -2.22 -0.35 9.05
C VAL A 52 -1.23 -0.30 7.88
N LEU A 53 -1.65 0.18 6.70
CA LEU A 53 -0.77 0.38 5.54
C LEU A 53 0.42 1.29 5.88
N ASN A 54 0.19 2.35 6.65
CA ASN A 54 1.28 3.21 7.12
C ASN A 54 2.27 2.48 8.04
N HIS A 55 1.80 1.52 8.86
CA HIS A 55 2.68 0.69 9.68
C HIS A 55 3.48 -0.30 8.84
N VAL A 56 2.87 -0.92 7.81
CA VAL A 56 3.60 -1.80 6.87
C VAL A 56 4.69 -1.01 6.13
N GLN A 57 4.36 0.20 5.65
CA GLN A 57 5.34 1.09 5.03
C GLN A 57 6.52 1.40 5.96
N LYS A 58 6.27 1.67 7.24
CA LYS A 58 7.34 1.90 8.23
C LYS A 58 8.18 0.65 8.47
N GLY A 59 7.56 -0.53 8.54
CA GLY A 59 8.26 -1.80 8.67
C GLY A 59 9.20 -2.07 7.48
N TYR A 60 8.73 -1.78 6.26
CA TYR A 60 9.56 -1.84 5.05
C TYR A 60 10.78 -0.91 5.14
N GLN A 61 10.59 0.34 5.57
CA GLN A 61 11.69 1.29 5.73
C GLN A 61 12.70 0.86 6.78
N GLN A 62 12.24 0.36 7.92
CA GLN A 62 13.12 -0.16 8.96
C GLN A 62 13.93 -1.37 8.47
N ALA A 63 13.29 -2.30 7.73
CA ALA A 63 14.00 -3.42 7.13
C ALA A 63 15.07 -2.94 6.13
N ALA A 64 14.77 -1.91 5.33
CA ALA A 64 15.73 -1.30 4.43
C ALA A 64 16.91 -0.64 5.16
N ASP A 65 16.62 0.15 6.20
CA ASP A 65 17.65 0.84 6.97
C ASP A 65 18.59 -0.16 7.65
N ILE A 66 18.04 -1.24 8.24
CA ILE A 66 18.84 -2.32 8.81
C ILE A 66 19.67 -3.03 7.73
N ALA A 67 19.11 -3.30 6.55
CA ALA A 67 19.85 -3.93 5.47
C ALA A 67 21.03 -3.07 4.97
N ILE A 68 20.84 -1.76 4.91
CA ILE A 68 21.90 -0.80 4.60
C ILE A 68 22.98 -0.85 5.67
N ASP A 69 22.62 -0.84 6.96
CA ASP A 69 23.58 -0.90 8.07
C ASP A 69 24.39 -2.21 8.04
N LEU A 70 23.73 -3.35 7.78
CA LEU A 70 24.39 -4.64 7.64
C LEU A 70 25.37 -4.65 6.46
N GLU A 71 24.98 -4.11 5.32
CA GLU A 71 25.85 -4.00 4.15
C GLU A 71 27.08 -3.12 4.43
N GLN A 72 26.92 -2.01 5.17
CA GLN A 72 28.03 -1.15 5.60
C GLN A 72 29.00 -1.88 6.55
N LEU A 73 28.50 -2.83 7.34
CA LEU A 73 29.31 -3.68 8.22
C LEU A 73 29.95 -4.86 7.49
N GLY A 74 29.66 -5.05 6.20
CA GLY A 74 30.12 -6.19 5.40
C GLY A 74 29.34 -7.49 5.64
N GLU A 75 28.18 -7.41 6.30
CA GLU A 75 27.27 -8.53 6.53
C GLU A 75 26.25 -8.67 5.37
N SER A 76 26.75 -8.78 4.13
CA SER A 76 25.90 -8.79 2.93
C SER A 76 24.94 -9.98 2.87
N GLU A 77 25.28 -11.13 3.48
CA GLU A 77 24.39 -12.30 3.52
C GLU A 77 23.17 -12.02 4.42
N GLU A 78 23.37 -11.39 5.57
CA GLU A 78 22.33 -10.94 6.49
C GLU A 78 21.45 -9.86 5.87
N ALA A 79 22.06 -8.89 5.16
CA ALA A 79 21.32 -7.87 4.42
C ALA A 79 20.39 -8.50 3.36
N GLN A 80 20.87 -9.52 2.64
CA GLN A 80 20.07 -10.23 1.64
C GLN A 80 18.91 -11.02 2.25
N LYS A 81 19.06 -11.58 3.47
CA LYS A 81 17.96 -12.28 4.17
C LYS A 81 16.76 -11.35 4.41
N LEU A 82 16.98 -10.03 4.53
CA LEU A 82 15.90 -9.07 4.70
C LEU A 82 15.03 -8.88 3.45
N LEU A 83 15.41 -9.40 2.28
CA LEU A 83 14.54 -9.46 1.10
C LEU A 83 13.22 -10.20 1.39
N GLU A 84 13.24 -11.24 2.23
CA GLU A 84 12.01 -11.94 2.65
C GLU A 84 11.06 -11.01 3.42
N SER A 85 11.60 -10.11 4.24
CA SER A 85 10.78 -9.12 4.97
C SER A 85 10.11 -8.14 4.01
N VAL A 86 10.79 -7.77 2.91
CA VAL A 86 10.25 -6.89 1.87
C VAL A 86 9.10 -7.58 1.12
N THR A 87 9.24 -8.86 0.75
CA THR A 87 8.16 -9.59 0.06
C THR A 87 6.92 -9.75 0.94
N ILE A 88 7.11 -10.00 2.25
CA ILE A 88 6.01 -10.01 3.23
C ILE A 88 5.30 -8.65 3.28
N CYS A 89 6.05 -7.54 3.28
CA CYS A 89 5.46 -6.20 3.26
C CYS A 89 4.65 -5.94 1.98
N ILE A 90 5.18 -6.34 0.82
CA ILE A 90 4.47 -6.22 -0.47
C ILE A 90 3.17 -7.02 -0.46
N ASP A 91 3.19 -8.26 0.06
CA ASP A 91 2.01 -9.10 0.16
C ASP A 91 0.95 -8.49 1.09
N ALA A 92 1.37 -8.00 2.25
CA ALA A 92 0.47 -7.35 3.22
C ALA A 92 -0.16 -6.07 2.63
N GLU A 93 0.61 -5.26 1.91
CA GLU A 93 0.09 -4.06 1.24
C GLU A 93 -0.92 -4.38 0.15
N HIS A 94 -0.66 -5.41 -0.65
CA HIS A 94 -1.61 -5.87 -1.66
C HIS A 94 -2.92 -6.30 -1.01
N GLU A 95 -2.85 -7.08 0.08
CA GLU A 95 -4.04 -7.52 0.82
C GLU A 95 -4.84 -6.34 1.38
N LEU A 96 -4.20 -5.44 2.13
CA LEU A 96 -4.85 -4.28 2.73
C LEU A 96 -5.43 -3.33 1.67
N SER A 97 -4.72 -3.12 0.55
CA SER A 97 -5.20 -2.32 -0.57
C SER A 97 -6.41 -2.95 -1.25
N THR A 98 -6.44 -4.27 -1.37
CA THR A 98 -7.58 -5.03 -1.88
C THR A 98 -8.80 -4.86 -0.97
N GLN A 99 -8.62 -5.04 0.34
CA GLN A 99 -9.70 -4.85 1.32
C GLN A 99 -10.26 -3.43 1.27
N LYS A 100 -9.38 -2.41 1.25
CA LYS A 100 -9.76 -1.00 1.10
C LYS A 100 -10.59 -0.77 -0.17
N MET A 101 -10.14 -1.29 -1.30
CA MET A 101 -10.87 -1.19 -2.57
C MET A 101 -12.27 -1.81 -2.46
N ILE A 102 -12.40 -3.00 -1.85
CA ILE A 102 -13.70 -3.66 -1.68
C ILE A 102 -14.63 -2.83 -0.80
N PHE A 103 -14.14 -2.27 0.32
CA PHE A 103 -14.93 -1.37 1.16
C PHE A 103 -15.41 -0.13 0.41
N GLN A 104 -14.55 0.50 -0.38
CA GLN A 104 -14.92 1.64 -1.22
C GLN A 104 -15.95 1.26 -2.29
N GLN A 105 -15.80 0.10 -2.93
CA GLN A 105 -16.76 -0.38 -3.92
C GLN A 105 -18.13 -0.66 -3.29
N LEU A 106 -18.18 -1.35 -2.15
CA LEU A 106 -19.43 -1.61 -1.43
C LEU A 106 -20.11 -0.30 -1.01
N ALA A 107 -19.35 0.65 -0.43
CA ALA A 107 -19.87 1.96 -0.07
C ALA A 107 -20.49 2.70 -1.28
N ASN A 108 -19.79 2.72 -2.41
CA ASN A 108 -20.26 3.37 -3.64
C ASN A 108 -21.51 2.71 -4.23
N ARG A 109 -21.64 1.38 -4.12
CA ARG A 109 -22.84 0.65 -4.56
C ARG A 109 -24.05 1.00 -3.69
N ILE A 110 -23.87 1.02 -2.36
CA ILE A 110 -24.93 1.42 -1.41
C ILE A 110 -25.34 2.87 -1.66
N GLN A 111 -24.38 3.78 -1.86
CA GLN A 111 -24.67 5.19 -2.16
C GLN A 111 -25.48 5.40 -3.44
N ARG A 112 -25.31 4.53 -4.44
CA ARG A 112 -26.10 4.53 -5.69
C ARG A 112 -27.49 3.90 -5.53
N GLY A 113 -27.85 3.43 -4.33
CA GLY A 113 -29.15 2.81 -4.04
C GLY A 113 -29.24 1.35 -4.49
N GLU A 114 -28.12 0.67 -4.74
CA GLU A 114 -28.13 -0.77 -5.03
C GLU A 114 -28.56 -1.56 -3.79
N ALA A 115 -29.50 -2.49 -3.96
CA ALA A 115 -29.94 -3.38 -2.90
C ALA A 115 -28.84 -4.40 -2.57
N ILE A 116 -28.17 -4.22 -1.44
CA ILE A 116 -27.21 -5.18 -0.89
C ILE A 116 -27.80 -5.75 0.39
N ASN A 117 -28.26 -7.00 0.29
CA ASN A 117 -28.93 -7.70 1.39
C ASN A 117 -27.92 -8.40 2.32
N ASP A 118 -26.80 -8.90 1.76
CA ASP A 118 -25.70 -9.50 2.52
C ASP A 118 -24.35 -8.87 2.12
N PRO A 119 -23.93 -7.78 2.81
CA PRO A 119 -22.66 -7.11 2.53
C PRO A 119 -21.45 -7.97 2.90
N VAL A 120 -21.59 -8.89 3.86
CA VAL A 120 -20.49 -9.74 4.35
C VAL A 120 -20.21 -10.84 3.33
N ALA A 121 -21.23 -11.52 2.82
CA ALA A 121 -21.07 -12.48 1.74
C ALA A 121 -20.51 -11.81 0.48
N ALA A 122 -21.00 -10.61 0.13
CA ALA A 122 -20.46 -9.84 -0.98
C ALA A 122 -18.96 -9.55 -0.78
N TYR A 123 -18.57 -9.01 0.38
CA TYR A 123 -17.17 -8.76 0.72
C TYR A 123 -16.30 -10.02 0.61
N ASN A 124 -16.72 -11.11 1.23
CA ASN A 124 -15.98 -12.38 1.24
C ASN A 124 -15.80 -12.94 -0.17
N GLN A 125 -16.84 -12.86 -1.01
CA GLN A 125 -16.77 -13.29 -2.40
C GLN A 125 -15.75 -12.47 -3.20
N PHE A 126 -15.77 -11.13 -3.07
CA PHE A 126 -14.80 -10.26 -3.74
C PHE A 126 -13.37 -10.54 -3.23
N LEU A 127 -13.19 -10.65 -1.92
CA LEU A 127 -11.89 -10.90 -1.31
C LEU A 127 -11.29 -12.23 -1.78
N GLN A 128 -12.07 -13.32 -1.75
CA GLN A 128 -11.63 -14.63 -2.21
C GLN A 128 -11.23 -14.61 -3.69
N ARG A 129 -12.00 -13.90 -4.53
CA ARG A 129 -11.70 -13.77 -5.95
C ARG A 129 -10.37 -13.06 -6.19
N GLU A 130 -10.14 -11.91 -5.56
CA GLU A 130 -8.90 -11.15 -5.72
C GLU A 130 -7.71 -11.88 -5.08
N GLN A 131 -7.88 -12.51 -3.92
CA GLN A 131 -6.85 -13.35 -3.31
C GLN A 131 -6.46 -14.54 -4.18
N ALA A 132 -7.43 -15.22 -4.82
CA ALA A 132 -7.14 -16.32 -5.73
C ALA A 132 -6.34 -15.86 -6.95
N LYS A 133 -6.70 -14.70 -7.53
CA LYS A 133 -5.93 -14.09 -8.62
C LYS A 133 -4.50 -13.77 -8.20
N TYR A 134 -4.32 -13.14 -7.04
CA TYR A 134 -3.00 -12.78 -6.54
C TYR A 134 -2.14 -14.02 -6.27
N ARG A 135 -2.70 -15.03 -5.58
CA ARG A 135 -2.00 -16.29 -5.29
C ARG A 135 -1.55 -17.02 -6.56
N ALA A 136 -2.31 -16.94 -7.64
CA ALA A 136 -1.98 -17.54 -8.93
C ALA A 136 -0.86 -16.80 -9.71
N MET A 137 -0.45 -15.59 -9.30
CA MET A 137 0.65 -14.87 -9.94
C MET A 137 2.01 -15.46 -9.55
N SER A 138 2.96 -15.43 -10.48
CA SER A 138 4.37 -15.80 -10.25
C SER A 138 5.08 -14.81 -9.31
N ALA A 139 6.19 -15.24 -8.71
CA ALA A 139 7.04 -14.37 -7.88
C ALA A 139 7.57 -13.17 -8.68
N LYS A 140 7.99 -13.39 -9.93
CA LYS A 140 8.43 -12.32 -10.86
C LYS A 140 7.41 -11.20 -10.98
N LYS A 141 6.14 -11.56 -11.20
CA LYS A 141 5.04 -10.60 -11.36
C LYS A 141 4.66 -9.89 -10.05
N LYS A 142 4.79 -10.55 -8.90
CA LYS A 142 4.46 -9.95 -7.60
C LYS A 142 5.54 -9.01 -7.10
N TYR A 143 6.79 -9.41 -7.25
CA TYR A 143 7.92 -8.82 -6.52
C TYR A 143 8.97 -8.21 -7.43
N TYR A 144 9.42 -8.87 -8.49
CA TYR A 144 10.66 -8.46 -9.17
C TYR A 144 10.48 -7.18 -10.00
N THR A 145 9.26 -6.90 -10.45
CA THR A 145 8.89 -5.63 -11.08
C THR A 145 8.26 -4.64 -10.09
N ASN A 146 8.22 -4.98 -8.80
CA ASN A 146 7.68 -4.10 -7.78
C ASN A 146 8.74 -3.07 -7.38
N ARG A 147 8.35 -1.79 -7.47
CA ARG A 147 9.21 -0.66 -7.11
C ARG A 147 9.88 -0.82 -5.73
N LYS A 148 9.16 -1.27 -4.70
CA LYS A 148 9.73 -1.42 -3.35
C LYS A 148 10.82 -2.47 -3.30
N PHE A 149 10.70 -3.52 -4.10
CA PHE A 149 11.71 -4.57 -4.21
C PHE A 149 12.96 -4.04 -4.91
N GLU A 150 12.78 -3.33 -6.03
CA GLU A 150 13.90 -2.70 -6.76
C GLU A 150 14.61 -1.63 -5.93
N ASP A 151 13.86 -0.72 -5.29
CA ASP A 151 14.42 0.34 -4.46
C ASP A 151 15.22 -0.22 -3.28
N PHE A 152 14.72 -1.29 -2.65
CA PHE A 152 15.43 -1.96 -1.56
C PHE A 152 16.76 -2.54 -2.03
N ARG A 153 16.76 -3.26 -3.16
CA ARG A 153 18.00 -3.80 -3.72
C ARG A 153 18.97 -2.69 -4.12
N GLN A 154 18.47 -1.63 -4.74
CA GLN A 154 19.29 -0.49 -5.16
C GLN A 154 19.93 0.20 -3.96
N ALA A 155 19.18 0.37 -2.87
CA ALA A 155 19.68 1.01 -1.66
C ALA A 155 20.84 0.22 -1.01
N ILE A 156 20.79 -1.11 -1.05
CA ILE A 156 21.89 -1.99 -0.61
C ILE A 156 23.07 -1.89 -1.60
N TRP A 157 22.80 -1.99 -2.90
CA TRP A 157 23.83 -1.93 -3.95
C TRP A 157 24.67 -0.64 -3.88
N ASP A 158 24.00 0.50 -3.71
CA ASP A 158 24.60 1.84 -3.63
C ASP A 158 25.60 1.98 -2.47
N VAL A 159 25.54 1.12 -1.43
CA VAL A 159 26.48 1.18 -0.30
C VAL A 159 27.92 0.96 -0.74
N ASN A 160 28.14 -0.01 -1.64
CA ASN A 160 29.47 -0.47 -2.04
C ASN A 160 29.87 -0.04 -3.46
N HIS A 161 28.92 0.38 -4.28
CA HIS A 161 29.15 0.74 -5.69
C HIS A 161 28.88 2.22 -5.97
N GLY A 162 28.45 2.96 -4.94
CA GLY A 162 28.13 4.37 -5.03
C GLY A 162 27.05 4.65 -6.07
N THR A 163 27.11 5.84 -6.62
CA THR A 163 26.06 6.34 -7.50
C THR A 163 26.28 6.05 -9.00
N ASP A 164 27.50 5.80 -9.45
CA ASP A 164 27.78 5.72 -10.89
C ASP A 164 27.59 4.32 -11.51
N GLU A 165 27.56 3.27 -10.68
CA GLU A 165 27.47 1.89 -11.16
C GLU A 165 26.02 1.36 -11.11
N PRO A 166 25.44 0.93 -12.24
CA PRO A 166 24.08 0.41 -12.27
C PRO A 166 23.99 -0.93 -11.54
N MET A 167 22.93 -1.09 -10.74
CA MET A 167 22.65 -2.37 -10.09
C MET A 167 22.34 -3.46 -11.12
N PRO A 168 22.93 -4.67 -10.99
CA PRO A 168 22.62 -5.77 -11.88
C PRO A 168 21.16 -6.23 -11.77
N PRO A 169 20.58 -6.79 -12.85
CA PRO A 169 19.22 -7.34 -12.83
C PRO A 169 19.07 -8.40 -11.73
N TYR A 170 17.85 -8.57 -11.22
CA TYR A 170 17.60 -9.62 -10.24
C TYR A 170 17.53 -10.98 -10.93
N VAL A 171 18.27 -11.95 -10.41
CA VAL A 171 18.18 -13.35 -10.82
C VAL A 171 17.70 -14.16 -9.62
N ALA A 172 16.55 -14.82 -9.74
CA ALA A 172 16.01 -15.61 -8.65
C ALA A 172 16.92 -16.83 -8.36
N PRO A 173 17.05 -17.27 -7.09
CA PRO A 173 17.82 -18.45 -6.77
C PRO A 173 17.34 -19.68 -7.55
N GLY A 174 18.23 -20.29 -8.34
CA GLY A 174 17.91 -21.46 -9.16
C GLY A 174 17.40 -21.15 -10.57
N GLU A 175 17.23 -19.88 -10.94
CA GLU A 175 17.02 -19.46 -12.32
C GLU A 175 18.37 -19.14 -12.99
N VAL A 176 18.55 -19.59 -14.23
CA VAL A 176 19.68 -19.21 -15.08
C VAL A 176 19.23 -18.00 -15.89
N GLU A 177 20.08 -16.99 -16.07
CA GLU A 177 19.81 -15.89 -17.01
C GLU A 177 19.60 -16.45 -18.43
N THR A 178 18.37 -16.76 -18.79
CA THR A 178 17.99 -17.14 -20.15
C THR A 178 17.55 -15.87 -20.86
N ALA A 179 18.28 -15.49 -21.89
CA ALA A 179 18.01 -14.33 -22.76
C ALA A 179 16.72 -14.45 -23.60
N ASP A 180 15.79 -15.32 -23.24
CA ASP A 180 14.65 -15.76 -24.05
C ASP A 180 13.29 -15.50 -23.36
N ASP A 181 13.28 -14.76 -22.25
CA ASP A 181 12.05 -14.35 -21.55
C ASP A 181 11.63 -12.94 -22.04
N ASP A 182 11.41 -12.87 -23.35
CA ASP A 182 11.26 -11.66 -24.20
C ASP A 182 9.89 -10.95 -24.07
N ASP A 183 9.08 -11.28 -23.07
CA ASP A 183 7.69 -10.79 -22.97
C ASP A 183 7.45 -9.66 -21.94
N ASP A 184 8.45 -9.28 -21.15
CA ASP A 184 8.35 -8.12 -20.25
C ASP A 184 9.70 -7.41 -20.17
N LEU A 185 9.90 -6.40 -21.04
CA LEU A 185 11.00 -5.44 -20.90
C LEU A 185 11.04 -4.96 -19.44
N MET A 186 12.03 -5.41 -18.67
CA MET A 186 12.40 -4.81 -17.40
C MET A 186 12.83 -3.37 -17.71
N VAL A 187 11.88 -2.44 -17.67
CA VAL A 187 12.18 -1.02 -17.66
C VAL A 187 12.88 -0.81 -16.32
N SER A 188 14.22 -0.84 -16.32
CA SER A 188 15.00 -0.36 -15.20
C SER A 188 14.45 1.02 -14.88
N GLN A 189 13.74 1.17 -13.75
CA GLN A 189 13.25 2.48 -13.37
C GLN A 189 14.47 3.40 -13.31
N GLY A 190 14.42 4.48 -14.08
CA GLY A 190 15.51 5.45 -14.13
C GLY A 190 15.89 5.84 -12.71
N ARG A 191 17.19 5.96 -12.47
CA ARG A 191 17.76 6.25 -11.16
C ARG A 191 17.04 7.43 -10.51
N ARG A 192 16.56 7.25 -9.27
CA ARG A 192 15.83 8.29 -8.55
C ARG A 192 16.72 9.54 -8.43
N SER A 193 16.16 10.71 -8.76
CA SER A 193 16.86 11.98 -8.56
C SER A 193 17.06 12.24 -7.08
N MET A 194 18.31 12.49 -6.67
CA MET A 194 18.65 12.93 -5.31
C MET A 194 18.43 14.43 -5.10
N LYS A 195 18.06 15.16 -6.16
CA LYS A 195 17.69 16.58 -6.11
C LYS A 195 16.18 16.76 -6.09
N CYS A 196 15.74 17.69 -5.26
CA CYS A 196 14.35 18.08 -5.13
C CYS A 196 13.88 18.82 -6.39
N PRO A 197 12.78 18.37 -7.03
CA PRO A 197 12.27 19.00 -8.25
C PRO A 197 11.69 20.40 -8.02
N LEU A 198 11.39 20.76 -6.76
CA LEU A 198 10.86 22.08 -6.40
C LEU A 198 11.95 23.11 -6.10
N THR A 199 13.05 22.70 -5.48
CA THR A 199 14.13 23.62 -5.07
C THR A 199 15.32 23.58 -6.01
N GLY A 200 15.50 22.51 -6.78
CA GLY A 200 16.68 22.28 -7.62
C GLY A 200 17.95 21.92 -6.83
N THR A 201 17.85 21.80 -5.51
CA THR A 201 18.96 21.44 -4.59
C THR A 201 18.85 19.98 -4.16
N TRP A 202 19.82 19.49 -3.39
CA TRP A 202 19.70 18.21 -2.70
C TRP A 202 18.41 18.15 -1.87
N LEU A 203 17.82 16.95 -1.81
CA LEU A 203 16.66 16.70 -0.98
C LEU A 203 17.01 16.94 0.50
N GLU A 204 16.15 17.67 1.20
CA GLU A 204 16.27 17.93 2.63
C GLU A 204 15.02 17.39 3.31
N ASP A 205 15.20 16.47 4.27
CA ASP A 205 14.09 15.77 4.94
C ASP A 205 13.09 15.22 3.89
N PRO A 206 13.53 14.25 3.05
CA PRO A 206 12.77 13.82 1.89
C PRO A 206 11.46 13.16 2.29
N VAL A 207 10.39 13.58 1.62
CA VAL A 207 9.08 12.94 1.69
C VAL A 207 8.68 12.42 0.33
N THR A 208 8.08 11.24 0.31
CA THR A 208 7.62 10.58 -0.91
C THR A 208 6.10 10.44 -0.88
N SER A 209 5.47 10.59 -2.05
CA SER A 209 4.02 10.41 -2.17
C SER A 209 3.61 8.94 -2.10
N LYS A 210 2.49 8.65 -1.45
CA LYS A 210 1.80 7.35 -1.47
C LYS A 210 0.98 7.17 -2.75
N LEU A 211 0.68 8.26 -3.45
CA LEU A 211 -0.19 8.29 -4.63
C LEU A 211 0.59 8.29 -5.95
N CYS A 212 1.87 8.69 -5.91
CA CYS A 212 2.79 8.68 -7.04
C CYS A 212 4.23 8.43 -6.59
N ALA A 213 5.11 8.09 -7.51
CA ALA A 213 6.49 7.73 -7.22
C ALA A 213 7.44 8.93 -6.95
N HIS A 214 6.92 10.12 -6.65
CA HIS A 214 7.73 11.34 -6.58
C HIS A 214 8.08 11.74 -5.15
N SER A 215 9.31 12.25 -5.01
CA SER A 215 9.90 12.66 -3.74
C SER A 215 10.27 14.14 -3.76
N PHE A 216 10.16 14.80 -2.61
CA PHE A 216 10.35 16.25 -2.45
C PHE A 216 11.00 16.56 -1.10
N SER A 217 11.68 17.69 -0.98
CA SER A 217 12.06 18.20 0.35
C SER A 217 10.80 18.60 1.13
N ARG A 218 10.65 18.15 2.38
CA ARG A 218 9.43 18.34 3.18
C ARG A 218 8.95 19.79 3.18
N ASN A 219 9.84 20.73 3.48
CA ASN A 219 9.50 22.14 3.60
C ASN A 219 8.95 22.72 2.28
N ALA A 220 9.53 22.32 1.14
CA ALA A 220 9.12 22.79 -0.16
C ALA A 220 7.71 22.30 -0.53
N ILE A 221 7.45 20.99 -0.42
CA ILE A 221 6.15 20.43 -0.77
C ILE A 221 5.06 20.83 0.22
N MET A 222 5.36 20.89 1.51
CA MET A 222 4.40 21.36 2.53
C MET A 222 4.06 22.83 2.33
N GLY A 223 5.02 23.66 1.94
CA GLY A 223 4.78 25.05 1.55
C GLY A 223 3.80 25.16 0.38
N LEU A 224 3.99 24.34 -0.66
CA LEU A 224 3.10 24.27 -1.83
C LEU A 224 1.69 23.82 -1.47
N ILE A 225 1.56 22.78 -0.64
CA ILE A 225 0.25 22.27 -0.18
C ILE A 225 -0.49 23.34 0.63
N ARG A 226 0.20 24.05 1.53
CA ARG A 226 -0.39 25.13 2.34
C ARG A 226 -0.83 26.32 1.47
N SER A 227 -0.05 26.70 0.46
CA SER A 227 -0.43 27.81 -0.44
C SER A 227 -1.67 27.49 -1.29
N HIS A 228 -1.97 26.21 -1.51
CA HIS A 228 -3.15 25.74 -2.24
C HIS A 228 -4.28 25.27 -1.31
N ARG A 229 -4.42 25.88 -0.13
CA ARG A 229 -5.51 25.59 0.83
C ARG A 229 -5.53 24.14 1.32
N GLY A 230 -4.36 23.53 1.45
CA GLY A 230 -4.18 22.19 2.03
C GLY A 230 -4.18 21.04 1.02
N ARG A 231 -4.32 21.30 -0.28
CA ARG A 231 -4.22 20.29 -1.34
C ARG A 231 -3.58 20.89 -2.59
N ALA A 232 -2.56 20.25 -3.14
CA ALA A 232 -1.88 20.71 -4.36
C ALA A 232 -1.71 19.55 -5.34
N GLU A 233 -1.74 19.83 -6.64
CA GLU A 233 -1.34 18.81 -7.63
C GLU A 233 0.17 18.54 -7.51
N CYS A 234 0.56 17.30 -7.81
CA CYS A 234 1.95 16.90 -7.86
C CYS A 234 2.71 17.80 -8.84
N PRO A 235 3.78 18.49 -8.42
CA PRO A 235 4.47 19.47 -9.26
C PRO A 235 5.33 18.85 -10.36
N MET A 236 5.45 17.52 -10.39
CA MET A 236 6.15 16.79 -11.45
C MET A 236 5.36 16.82 -12.75
N THR A 237 6.05 17.19 -13.83
CA THR A 237 5.49 17.25 -15.19
C THR A 237 4.78 15.96 -15.56
N GLY A 238 3.52 16.07 -16.00
CA GLY A 238 2.70 14.92 -16.41
C GLY A 238 2.05 14.12 -15.27
N CYS A 239 2.25 14.51 -14.00
CA CYS A 239 1.58 13.90 -12.86
C CYS A 239 0.40 14.77 -12.39
N HIS A 240 -0.80 14.20 -12.36
CA HIS A 240 -2.03 14.90 -11.94
C HIS A 240 -2.57 14.42 -10.59
N LYS A 241 -1.73 13.76 -9.78
CA LYS A 241 -2.15 13.29 -8.44
C LYS A 241 -2.26 14.49 -7.51
N VAL A 242 -3.41 14.63 -6.84
CA VAL A 242 -3.63 15.66 -5.82
C VAL A 242 -3.03 15.17 -4.50
N LEU A 243 -2.04 15.89 -4.00
CA LEU A 243 -1.32 15.62 -2.78
C LEU A 243 -1.88 16.46 -1.63
N ASP A 244 -1.98 15.84 -0.47
CA ASP A 244 -2.21 16.48 0.82
C ASP A 244 -1.13 15.99 1.82
N GLN A 245 -1.19 16.48 3.05
CA GLN A 245 -0.23 16.11 4.08
C GLN A 245 -0.23 14.59 4.38
N ASN A 246 -1.39 13.93 4.29
CA ASN A 246 -1.53 12.51 4.61
C ASN A 246 -1.08 11.60 3.46
N ALA A 247 -1.07 12.13 2.24
CA ALA A 247 -0.56 11.48 1.04
C ALA A 247 0.96 11.37 1.00
N LEU A 248 1.68 11.97 1.95
CA LEU A 248 3.13 11.93 2.05
C LEU A 248 3.59 11.02 3.19
N TYR A 249 4.75 10.41 3.01
CA TYR A 249 5.47 9.68 4.07
C TYR A 249 6.93 10.09 4.07
N ASP A 250 7.57 9.99 5.23
CA ASP A 250 8.98 10.31 5.44
C ASP A 250 9.81 9.19 4.81
N ASP A 251 10.71 9.51 3.87
CA ASP A 251 11.46 8.50 3.11
C ASP A 251 12.88 8.34 3.65
N THR A 252 13.04 7.63 4.78
CA THR A 252 14.33 7.46 5.48
C THR A 252 15.38 6.76 4.61
N MET A 253 14.95 5.81 3.78
CA MET A 253 15.82 5.16 2.79
C MET A 253 16.39 6.19 1.81
N LEU A 254 15.53 7.06 1.26
CA LEU A 254 15.97 8.10 0.33
C LEU A 254 16.85 9.14 1.02
N GLU A 255 16.56 9.51 2.27
CA GLU A 255 17.40 10.40 3.08
C GLU A 255 18.83 9.88 3.16
N ARG A 256 19.00 8.61 3.55
CA ARG A 256 20.31 7.95 3.62
C ARG A 256 21.00 7.88 2.26
N SER A 257 20.27 7.62 1.18
CA SER A 257 20.85 7.61 -0.17
C SER A 257 21.29 9.00 -0.62
N VAL A 258 20.56 10.05 -0.26
CA VAL A 258 20.91 11.45 -0.53
C VAL A 258 22.17 11.84 0.25
N GLU A 259 22.26 11.50 1.53
CA GLU A 259 23.44 11.77 2.35
C GLU A 259 24.71 11.15 1.77
N ARG A 260 24.65 9.88 1.35
CA ARG A 260 25.78 9.21 0.69
C ARG A 260 26.17 9.90 -0.62
N ALA A 261 25.18 10.19 -1.47
CA ALA A 261 25.43 10.86 -2.75
C ALA A 261 26.03 12.27 -2.57
N MET A 262 25.60 13.00 -1.53
CA MET A 262 26.16 14.31 -1.19
C MET A 262 27.62 14.21 -0.76
N GLU A 263 27.97 13.22 0.06
CA GLU A 263 29.36 13.01 0.49
C GLU A 263 30.26 12.59 -0.68
N GLU A 264 29.78 11.72 -1.56
CA GLU A 264 30.49 11.35 -2.80
C GLU A 264 30.76 12.58 -3.70
N ASP A 265 29.76 13.44 -3.90
CA ASP A 265 29.87 14.66 -4.70
C ASP A 265 30.85 15.67 -4.07
N ARG A 266 30.83 15.79 -2.74
CA ARG A 266 31.78 16.63 -1.99
C ARG A 266 33.22 16.15 -2.17
N LEU A 267 33.48 14.86 -1.94
CA LEU A 267 34.81 14.27 -2.09
C LEU A 267 35.32 14.37 -3.54
N ARG A 268 34.42 14.19 -4.52
CA ARG A 268 34.74 14.37 -5.94
C ARG A 268 35.15 15.81 -6.25
N THR A 269 34.38 16.78 -5.75
CA THR A 269 34.65 18.20 -5.96
C THR A 269 35.99 18.61 -5.33
N GLU A 270 36.25 18.19 -4.10
CA GLU A 270 37.53 18.42 -3.39
C GLU A 270 38.73 17.82 -4.15
N GLN A 271 38.56 16.63 -4.76
CA GLN A 271 39.61 16.04 -5.60
C GLN A 271 39.85 16.87 -6.87
N THR A 272 38.80 17.32 -7.56
CA THR A 272 38.95 18.10 -8.80
C THR A 272 39.57 19.48 -8.56
N GLU A 273 39.24 20.16 -7.46
CA GLU A 273 39.81 21.47 -7.11
C GLU A 273 41.32 21.41 -6.81
N PHE A 274 41.82 20.22 -6.41
CA PHE A 274 43.25 20.02 -6.18
C PHE A 274 44.08 19.88 -7.47
N PHE A 275 43.46 19.48 -8.59
CA PHE A 275 44.14 19.31 -9.87
C PHE A 275 44.19 20.57 -10.75
N ASP A 276 43.42 21.61 -10.43
CA ASP A 276 43.35 22.86 -11.21
C ASP A 276 44.40 23.93 -10.79
N VAL A 277 45.41 23.55 -10.01
CA VAL A 277 46.55 24.41 -9.63
C VAL A 277 47.81 24.01 -10.39
N GLU A 278 47.88 24.38 -11.67
CA GLU A 278 49.14 24.46 -12.45
C GLU A 278 49.29 25.84 -13.12
#